data_AF-A0A929E7A3-F1
#
_entry.id   AF-A0A929E7A3-F1
#
_cell.length_a   1.000
_cell.length_b   1.000
_cell.length_c   1.000
_cell.angle_alpha   90.00
_cell.angle_beta   90.00
_cell.angle_gamma   90.00
#
_symmetry.space_group_name_H-M   'P 1'
#
loop_
_entity.id
_entity.type
_entity.pdbx_description
1 polymer ?
#
loop_
_entity_poly.entity_id
_entity_poly.type
_entity_poly.pdbx_seq_one_letter_code
_entity_poly.pdbx_strand_id
1 'polypeptide(L)' 'MKMGLTLMEAGKRAMEDLNDLGGQFLSAMRIITLDKDGNHAAFSSLPDTIYVYQRDDMSAPEKAARTYVPIRSRWE' A
#
# COMPACT_ATOMS: atom_id res chain seq x y z
N MET A 1 -11.61 7.96 6.11
CA MET A 1 -10.27 8.59 6.03
C MET A 1 -10.31 9.99 6.61
N LYS A 2 -9.29 10.39 7.39
CA LYS A 2 -9.31 11.64 8.17
C LYS A 2 -9.37 12.92 7.31
N MET A 3 -8.89 12.87 6.06
CA MET A 3 -8.72 14.04 5.19
C MET A 3 -9.69 14.06 3.99
N GLY A 4 -10.79 13.29 4.02
CA GLY A 4 -11.73 13.20 2.88
C GLY A 4 -11.20 12.42 1.67
N LEU A 5 -9.95 11.95 1.71
CA LEU A 5 -9.37 11.11 0.67
C LEU A 5 -10.05 9.73 0.60
N THR A 6 -10.15 9.20 -0.61
CA THR A 6 -10.42 7.77 -0.80
C THR A 6 -9.26 6.94 -0.25
N LEU A 7 -9.53 5.67 0.02
CA LEU A 7 -8.53 4.72 0.48
C LEU A 7 -7.38 4.55 -0.53
N MET A 8 -7.67 4.66 -1.83
CA MET A 8 -6.70 4.61 -2.92
C MET A 8 -5.77 5.83 -2.92
N GLU A 9 -6.33 7.03 -2.83
CA GLU A 9 -5.56 8.28 -2.82
C GLU A 9 -4.66 8.36 -1.61
N ALA A 10 -5.18 8.01 -0.43
CA ALA A 10 -4.39 8.04 0.79
C ALA A 10 -3.23 7.03 0.77
N GLY A 11 -3.44 5.84 0.22
CA GLY A 11 -2.39 4.83 0.09
C GLY A 11 -1.30 5.25 -0.90
N LYS A 12 -1.67 5.83 -2.05
CA LYS A 12 -0.71 6.42 -2.99
C LYS A 12 0.07 7.56 -2.33
N ARG A 13 -0.62 8.46 -1.62
CA ARG A 13 0.03 9.57 -0.94
C ARG A 13 1.02 9.11 0.13
N ALA A 14 0.67 8.07 0.90
CA ALA A 14 1.58 7.50 1.88
C ALA A 14 2.85 6.89 1.24
N MET A 15 2.71 6.28 0.05
CA MET A 15 3.87 5.81 -0.71
C MET A 15 4.75 6.96 -1.21
N GLU A 16 4.15 8.07 -1.67
CA GLU A 16 4.88 9.28 -2.06
C GLU A 16 5.64 9.89 -0.88
N ASP A 17 4.95 10.07 0.27
CA ASP A 17 5.55 10.62 1.47
C ASP A 17 6.73 9.75 1.94
N LEU A 18 6.60 8.42 1.89
CA LEU A 18 7.67 7.48 2.23
C LEU A 18 8.84 7.53 1.23
N ASN A 19 8.56 7.72 -0.06
CA ASN A 19 9.57 7.91 -1.11
C ASN A 19 10.36 9.23 -0.91
N ASP A 20 9.71 10.26 -0.36
CA ASP A 20 10.31 11.57 -0.10
C ASP A 20 11.10 11.64 1.22
N LEU A 21 10.95 10.67 2.13
CA LEU A 21 11.76 10.61 3.37
C LEU A 21 13.26 10.45 3.08
N GLY A 22 13.64 9.97 1.89
CA GLY A 22 15.03 9.82 1.48
C GLY A 22 15.82 8.86 2.37
N GLY A 23 17.15 9.02 2.38
CA GLY A 23 18.05 8.23 3.22
C GLY A 23 18.60 6.96 2.54
N GLN A 24 19.57 6.35 3.22
CA GLN A 24 20.35 5.22 2.68
C GLN A 24 19.62 3.88 2.64
N PHE A 25 18.34 3.85 3.05
CA PHE A 25 17.55 2.62 3.24
C PHE A 25 16.28 2.57 2.39
N LEU A 26 16.22 3.30 1.26
CA LEU A 26 15.16 3.15 0.27
C LEU A 26 15.25 1.76 -0.38
N SER A 27 14.55 0.80 0.22
CA SER A 27 14.33 -0.55 -0.28
C SER A 27 12.90 -0.67 -0.82
N ALA A 28 12.47 -1.89 -1.13
CA ALA A 28 11.10 -2.18 -1.51
C ALA A 28 10.10 -1.69 -0.44
N MET A 29 9.19 -0.82 -0.85
CA MET A 29 8.16 -0.24 0.00
C MET A 29 6.85 -1.02 -0.13
N ARG A 30 6.14 -1.21 0.99
CA ARG A 30 4.85 -1.91 1.04
C ARG A 30 3.97 -1.28 2.11
N ILE A 31 2.72 -0.97 1.74
CA ILE A 31 1.71 -0.41 2.65
C ILE A 31 0.41 -1.20 2.49
N ILE A 32 -0.34 -1.36 3.58
CA ILE A 32 -1.73 -1.81 3.58
C ILE A 32 -2.54 -0.71 4.27
N THR A 33 -3.65 -0.33 3.65
CA THR A 33 -4.61 0.63 4.19
C THR A 33 -5.92 -0.07 4.50
N LEU A 34 -6.58 0.39 5.56
CA LEU A 34 -7.87 -0.10 6.05
C LEU A 34 -8.68 1.12 6.52
N ASP A 35 -9.94 1.22 6.13
CA ASP A 35 -10.86 2.24 6.65
C ASP A 35 -11.80 1.69 7.73
N LYS A 36 -12.62 2.59 8.30
CA LYS A 36 -13.56 2.27 9.38
C LYS A 36 -14.67 1.30 8.97
N ASP A 37 -14.93 1.17 7.67
CA ASP A 37 -15.98 0.32 7.11
C ASP A 37 -15.40 -1.04 6.71
N GLY A 38 -14.12 -1.29 6.98
CA GLY A 38 -13.43 -2.54 6.68
C GLY A 38 -12.92 -2.62 5.24
N ASN A 39 -13.05 -1.56 4.44
CA ASN A 39 -12.46 -1.57 3.10
C ASN A 39 -10.94 -1.51 3.22
N HIS A 40 -10.25 -2.23 2.35
CA HIS A 40 -8.80 -2.31 2.38
C HIS A 40 -8.21 -2.23 0.97
N ALA A 41 -6.95 -1.82 0.90
CA ALA A 41 -6.11 -1.92 -0.29
C ALA A 41 -4.65 -2.04 0.13
N ALA A 42 -3.81 -2.46 -0.79
CA ALA A 42 -2.39 -2.59 -0.55
C ALA A 42 -1.59 -2.02 -1.72
N PHE A 43 -0.39 -1.56 -1.40
CA PHE A 43 0.52 -0.89 -2.33
C PHE A 43 1.91 -1.49 -2.23
N SER A 44 2.65 -1.50 -3.34
CA SER A 44 4.05 -1.88 -3.34
C SER A 44 4.85 -1.15 -4.41
N SER A 45 6.13 -0.92 -4.12
CA SER A 45 7.11 -0.51 -5.11
C SER A 45 7.71 -1.66 -5.92
N LEU A 46 7.21 -2.88 -5.74
CA LEU A 46 7.55 -4.03 -6.55
C LEU A 46 6.31 -4.49 -7.32
N PRO A 47 6.45 -4.81 -8.62
CA PRO A 47 5.35 -5.32 -9.44
C PRO A 47 4.90 -6.70 -8.95
N ASP A 48 3.65 -7.05 -9.29
CA ASP A 48 3.09 -8.41 -9.15
C ASP A 48 3.16 -9.01 -7.74
N THR A 49 3.07 -8.15 -6.71
CA THR A 49 3.06 -8.58 -5.32
C THR A 49 1.63 -8.77 -4.80
N ILE A 50 1.48 -9.68 -3.83
CA ILE A 50 0.19 -9.98 -3.19
C ILE A 50 0.17 -9.55 -1.72
N TYR A 51 -1.03 -9.45 -1.16
CA TYR A 51 -1.27 -9.41 0.28
C TYR A 51 -2.40 -10.40 0.63
N VAL A 52 -2.46 -10.75 1.91
CA VAL A 52 -3.46 -11.67 2.45
C VAL A 52 -4.35 -10.88 3.40
N TYR A 53 -5.66 -11.10 3.33
CA TYR A 53 -6.62 -10.52 4.24
C TYR A 53 -7.69 -11.55 4.62
N GLN A 54 -8.34 -11.32 5.76
CA GLN A 54 -9.47 -12.11 6.21
C GLN A 54 -10.41 -11.20 6.97
N ARG A 55 -11.70 -11.29 6.66
CA ARG A 55 -12.78 -10.63 7.39
C ARG A 55 -13.50 -11.64 8.28
N ASP A 56 -14.34 -11.14 9.17
CA ASP A 56 -15.14 -11.95 10.08
C ASP A 56 -16.20 -12.81 9.37
N ASP A 57 -16.66 -12.39 8.19
CA ASP A 57 -17.57 -13.14 7.32
C ASP A 57 -16.88 -14.24 6.49
N MET A 58 -15.55 -14.37 6.58
CA MET A 58 -14.76 -15.28 5.74
C MET A 58 -14.32 -16.54 6.51
N SER A 59 -14.55 -17.71 5.91
CA SER A 59 -14.14 -19.01 6.47
C SER A 59 -12.64 -19.31 6.35
N ALA A 60 -11.93 -18.59 5.47
CA ALA A 60 -10.49 -18.71 5.25
C ALA A 60 -9.92 -17.37 4.74
N PRO A 61 -8.59 -17.14 4.87
CA PRO A 61 -7.96 -15.95 4.33
C PRO A 61 -7.89 -15.97 2.80
N GLU A 62 -8.02 -14.80 2.17
CA GLU A 62 -7.89 -14.63 0.72
C GLU A 62 -6.63 -13.85 0.34
N LYS A 63 -6.21 -14.01 -0.92
CA LYS A 63 -5.10 -13.30 -1.53
C LYS A 63 -5.62 -12.23 -2.48
N ALA A 64 -5.07 -11.03 -2.41
CA ALA A 64 -5.35 -9.94 -3.35
C ALA A 64 -4.06 -9.28 -3.84
N ALA A 65 -4.14 -8.63 -5.00
CA ALA A 65 -3.01 -7.93 -5.61
C ALA A 65 -2.70 -6.61 -4.88
N ARG A 66 -1.43 -6.24 -4.82
CA ARG A 66 -1.01 -4.89 -4.42
C ARG A 66 -0.99 -3.97 -5.64
N THR A 67 -1.46 -2.75 -5.48
CA THR A 67 -1.29 -1.68 -6.46
C THR A 67 0.20 -1.33 -6.56
N TYR A 68 0.76 -1.43 -7.76
CA TYR A 68 2.13 -1.01 -8.02
C TYR A 68 2.24 0.52 -7.98
N VAL A 69 3.22 1.04 -7.23
CA VAL A 69 3.56 2.46 -7.14
C VAL A 69 5.07 2.61 -7.34
N PRO A 70 5.53 3.17 -8.48
CA PRO A 70 6.96 3.33 -8.72
C PRO A 70 7.58 4.31 -7.72
N ILE A 71 8.85 4.07 -7.37
CA ILE A 71 9.63 4.88 -6.43
C ILE A 71 10.89 5.36 -7.12
N ARG A 72 11.54 6.41 -6.60
CA ARG A 72 12.77 6.93 -7.22
C ARG A 72 13.86 5.88 -7.15
N SER A 73 14.50 5.57 -8.28
CA SER A 73 15.70 4.73 -8.31
C SER A 73 16.91 5.61 -7.98
N ARG A 74 17.81 5.14 -7.09
CA ARG A 74 18.97 5.93 -6.63
C ARG A 74 20.13 5.98 -7.65
N TRP A 75 19.97 5.40 -8.84
CA TRP A 75 21.05 5.16 -9.80
C TRP A 75 20.90 5.92 -11.13
N GLU A 76 20.07 6.96 -11.18
CA GLU A 76 20.04 7.94 -12.27
C GLU A 76 20.75 9.24 -11.89
#